data_AF-W2JZJ6-F1
#
_entry.id   AF-W2JZJ6-F1
#
_cell.length_a   1.000
_cell.length_b   1.000
_cell.length_c   1.000
_cell.angle_alpha   90.00
_cell.angle_beta   90.00
_cell.angle_gamma   90.00
#
_symmetry.space_group_name_H-M   'P 1'
#
loop_
_entity.id
_entity.type
_entity.pdbx_description
1 polymer ?
#
loop_
_entity_poly.entity_id
_entity_poly.type
_entity_poly.pdbx_seq_one_letter_code
_entity_poly.pdbx_strand_id
1 'polypeptide(L)'
;MRLSFVLSLVVAIGYVVTCNATEYSDETNIAMVESPDLVRRSLRNGDIAGGRFLRAHEEDDAGERTFSVTDLWNKVAAKKLAKAMGTATMVSKGAELFTGIVPILIELNGDVNGHKFSVSGEGEGDATYGKLTLKFICTTGKLPVPWPTLVTTLSYGVQCFSRYPDHMKQHDFFKSAMPEGYIQERTIFFEDDGNYKSRAEVKFEGDTLVNRIELTGTDFKEDGNILGNKMEYNYNAHNVYIMTDKAKNGIKVNFKIRHNIEDGSVQLADHYQQNTPIGDGPVLLPDNHYLSTQSALSKDPNEKRDHMIYFGFVTAAAITHGMDELYKSGLRSRADPKKKRKVDPKKKRK
;
A
#
# COMPACT_ATOMS: atom_id res chain seq x y z
N MET A 1 23.57 -4.62 43.62
CA MET A 1 23.93 -5.40 42.40
C MET A 1 23.53 -4.58 41.19
N ARG A 2 24.46 -4.41 40.25
CA ARG A 2 24.54 -3.23 39.36
C ARG A 2 23.79 -3.41 38.04
N LEU A 3 23.15 -2.32 37.61
CA LEU A 3 22.48 -2.05 36.32
C LEU A 3 23.37 -2.29 35.07
N SER A 4 24.65 -2.58 35.26
CA SER A 4 25.66 -2.77 34.23
C SER A 4 25.58 -4.12 33.50
N PHE A 5 24.90 -5.13 34.06
CA PHE A 5 24.81 -6.46 33.44
C PHE A 5 23.74 -6.59 32.35
N VAL A 6 22.70 -5.76 32.38
CA VAL A 6 21.59 -5.84 31.41
C VAL A 6 21.98 -5.22 30.06
N LEU A 7 22.87 -4.23 30.05
CA LEU A 7 23.29 -3.55 28.83
C LEU A 7 24.25 -4.40 27.96
N SER A 8 25.04 -5.29 28.59
CA SER A 8 25.97 -6.16 27.85
C SER A 8 25.28 -7.31 27.09
N LEU A 9 24.10 -7.75 27.54
CA LEU A 9 23.39 -8.84 26.86
C LEU A 9 22.69 -8.38 25.57
N VAL A 10 22.23 -7.12 25.54
CA VAL A 10 21.54 -6.55 24.36
C VAL A 10 22.50 -6.25 23.21
N VAL A 11 23.75 -5.87 23.51
CA VAL A 11 24.78 -5.64 22.48
C VAL A 11 25.28 -6.95 21.87
N ALA A 12 25.32 -8.05 22.64
CA ALA A 12 25.77 -9.34 22.15
C ALA A 12 24.77 -10.00 21.17
N ILE A 13 23.46 -9.81 21.36
CA ILE A 13 22.43 -10.37 20.46
C ILE A 13 22.42 -9.63 19.10
N GLY A 14 22.72 -8.32 19.09
CA GLY A 14 22.84 -7.55 17.84
C GLY A 14 24.02 -7.97 16.94
N TYR A 15 25.11 -8.47 17.54
CA TYR A 15 26.30 -8.89 16.79
C TYR A 15 26.16 -10.29 16.16
N VAL A 16 25.38 -11.19 16.77
CA VAL A 16 25.18 -12.54 16.22
C VAL A 16 24.26 -12.54 14.99
N VAL A 17 23.33 -11.58 14.88
CA VAL A 17 22.39 -11.50 13.74
C VAL A 17 23.04 -10.91 12.48
N THR A 18 24.13 -10.14 12.61
CA THR A 18 24.79 -9.50 11.45
C THR A 18 25.85 -10.36 10.78
N CYS A 19 26.26 -11.49 11.37
CA CYS A 19 27.33 -12.34 10.81
C CYS A 19 26.88 -13.49 9.90
N ASN A 20 25.58 -13.74 9.70
CA ASN A 20 25.11 -14.84 8.83
C ASN A 20 24.51 -14.41 7.48
N ALA A 21 24.56 -13.12 7.12
CA ALA A 21 23.94 -12.63 5.88
C ALA A 21 24.90 -12.55 4.67
N THR A 22 26.11 -13.11 4.76
CA THR A 22 27.12 -13.04 3.67
C THR A 22 27.44 -14.37 2.98
N GLU A 23 26.71 -15.45 3.24
CA GLU A 23 26.88 -16.72 2.52
C GLU A 23 25.53 -17.26 2.03
N TYR A 24 24.95 -16.64 1.00
CA TYR A 24 24.16 -17.29 -0.07
C TYR A 24 23.61 -16.21 -1.01
N SER A 25 24.46 -15.72 -1.89
CA SER A 25 24.02 -14.91 -3.04
C SER A 25 24.82 -15.33 -4.24
N ASP A 26 24.60 -16.56 -4.69
CA ASP A 26 24.85 -16.94 -6.07
C ASP A 26 23.76 -17.91 -6.52
N GLU A 27 23.32 -17.70 -7.75
CA GLU A 27 22.38 -18.51 -8.55
C GLU A 27 20.87 -18.28 -8.32
N THR A 28 20.29 -17.41 -9.15
CA THR A 28 19.20 -17.81 -10.07
C THR A 28 19.09 -16.81 -11.22
N ASN A 29 19.66 -17.17 -12.37
CA ASN A 29 19.26 -16.63 -13.67
C ASN A 29 17.95 -17.31 -14.07
N ILE A 30 16.86 -16.54 -14.24
CA ILE A 30 15.66 -17.03 -14.94
C ILE A 30 15.33 -16.07 -16.07
N ALA A 31 15.47 -16.60 -17.29
CA ALA A 31 15.18 -15.96 -18.55
C ALA A 31 13.68 -15.64 -18.69
N MET A 32 13.38 -14.44 -19.17
CA MET A 32 12.03 -14.08 -19.62
C MET A 32 11.72 -14.77 -20.95
N VAL A 33 10.70 -15.62 -20.96
CA VAL A 33 10.12 -16.20 -22.17
C VAL A 33 9.16 -15.17 -22.77
N GLU A 34 9.56 -14.59 -23.91
CA GLU A 34 8.65 -13.90 -24.83
C GLU A 34 7.83 -14.94 -25.60
N SER A 35 6.51 -14.74 -25.67
CA SER A 35 5.64 -15.50 -26.58
C SER A 35 5.10 -14.55 -27.65
N PRO A 36 5.37 -14.80 -28.95
CA PRO A 36 4.92 -13.96 -30.04
C PRO A 36 3.64 -14.56 -30.64
N ASP A 37 2.52 -13.85 -30.56
CA ASP A 37 1.45 -13.91 -31.57
C ASP A 37 0.30 -12.97 -31.17
N LEU A 38 0.25 -11.79 -31.78
CA LEU A 38 -0.97 -10.98 -31.98
C LEU A 38 -0.69 -9.77 -32.87
N VAL A 39 -0.10 -9.99 -34.06
CA VAL A 39 -0.09 -8.98 -35.13
C VAL A 39 -0.35 -9.64 -36.47
N ARG A 40 -1.63 -9.89 -36.79
CA ARG A 40 -2.10 -10.00 -38.18
C ARG A 40 -3.62 -10.03 -38.26
N ARG A 41 -4.24 -8.85 -38.45
CA ARG A 41 -5.41 -8.64 -39.33
C ARG A 41 -5.92 -7.20 -39.20
N SER A 42 -5.55 -6.35 -40.16
CA SER A 42 -6.48 -5.47 -40.89
C SER A 42 -5.67 -4.52 -41.77
N LEU A 43 -5.37 -4.93 -42.99
CA LEU A 43 -5.01 -4.03 -44.08
C LEU A 43 -5.64 -4.60 -45.35
N ARG A 44 -6.76 -3.99 -45.78
CA ARG A 44 -7.20 -3.97 -47.17
C ARG A 44 -7.95 -2.68 -47.49
N ASN A 45 -7.35 -1.95 -48.43
CA ASN A 45 -7.92 -1.22 -49.56
C ASN A 45 -8.60 0.14 -49.35
N GLY A 46 -8.16 1.10 -50.17
CA GLY A 46 -8.89 2.31 -50.52
C GLY A 46 -7.99 3.45 -51.00
N ASP A 47 -7.51 3.37 -52.24
CA ASP A 47 -6.70 4.38 -52.94
C ASP A 47 -7.51 5.62 -53.42
N ILE A 48 -6.74 6.65 -53.84
CA ILE A 48 -6.92 7.55 -55.01
C ILE A 48 -7.18 9.07 -54.74
N ALA A 49 -6.15 9.83 -55.15
CA ALA A 49 -6.09 11.13 -55.85
C ALA A 49 -6.39 12.48 -55.15
N GLY A 50 -5.36 13.35 -55.21
CA GLY A 50 -5.38 14.47 -56.15
C GLY A 50 -5.53 15.88 -55.55
N GLY A 51 -4.64 16.80 -55.96
CA GLY A 51 -5.01 18.22 -56.10
C GLY A 51 -4.13 19.23 -55.35
N ARG A 52 -3.28 19.90 -56.12
CA ARG A 52 -2.61 21.19 -55.83
C ARG A 52 -3.61 22.26 -55.35
N PHE A 53 -3.18 23.15 -54.45
CA PHE A 53 -3.41 24.59 -54.60
C PHE A 53 -2.33 25.41 -53.87
N LEU A 54 -1.75 26.37 -54.60
CA LEU A 54 -0.85 27.43 -54.15
C LEU A 54 -1.68 28.66 -53.78
N ARG A 55 -1.32 29.36 -52.69
CA ARG A 55 -1.51 30.80 -52.44
C ARG A 55 -0.61 31.17 -51.26
N ALA A 56 0.52 31.84 -51.48
CA ALA A 56 0.72 33.28 -51.66
C ALA A 56 0.69 34.05 -50.32
N HIS A 57 1.78 34.81 -50.15
CA HIS A 57 2.20 35.68 -49.05
C HIS A 57 1.13 36.61 -48.48
N GLU A 58 1.25 36.85 -47.17
CA GLU A 58 1.10 38.20 -46.60
C GLU A 58 2.12 38.33 -45.44
N GLU A 59 2.98 39.33 -45.56
CA GLU A 59 3.90 39.81 -44.54
C GLU A 59 3.11 40.70 -43.58
N ASP A 60 3.36 40.61 -42.27
CA ASP A 60 3.05 41.70 -41.34
C ASP A 60 4.07 41.73 -40.19
N ASP A 61 4.86 42.80 -40.24
CA ASP A 61 5.42 43.65 -39.20
C ASP A 61 6.22 43.11 -38.00
N ALA A 62 7.45 43.63 -37.97
CA ALA A 62 8.40 43.61 -36.89
C ALA A 62 7.89 44.41 -35.67
N GLY A 63 7.44 43.71 -34.64
CA GLY A 63 7.23 44.26 -33.29
C GLY A 63 8.49 44.14 -32.43
N GLU A 64 9.03 45.27 -32.00
CA GLU A 64 10.14 45.42 -31.06
C GLU A 64 9.98 44.55 -29.81
N ARG A 65 10.99 43.71 -29.51
CA ARG A 65 11.08 42.98 -28.25
C ARG A 65 11.64 43.90 -27.18
N THR A 66 10.77 44.63 -26.49
CA THR A 66 11.14 45.29 -25.23
C THR A 66 11.36 44.24 -24.15
N PHE A 67 12.58 44.18 -23.62
CA PHE A 67 12.97 43.25 -22.55
C PHE A 67 12.50 43.85 -21.22
N SER A 68 11.31 43.46 -20.76
CA SER A 68 10.76 43.93 -19.50
C SER A 68 11.48 43.30 -18.30
N VAL A 69 12.12 44.14 -17.48
CA VAL A 69 12.77 43.70 -16.23
C VAL A 69 11.73 43.16 -15.24
N THR A 70 10.49 43.65 -15.25
CA THR A 70 9.41 43.17 -14.37
C THR A 70 8.97 41.73 -14.69
N ASP A 71 9.05 41.30 -15.95
CA ASP A 71 8.81 39.90 -16.34
C ASP A 71 9.90 38.95 -15.81
N LEU A 72 11.13 39.45 -15.67
CA LEU A 72 12.25 38.70 -15.10
C LEU A 72 12.07 38.50 -13.59
N TRP A 73 11.62 39.54 -12.87
CA TRP A 73 11.31 39.45 -11.44
C TRP A 73 10.13 38.50 -11.16
N ASN A 74 9.08 38.55 -11.99
CA ASN A 74 7.95 37.62 -11.90
C ASN A 74 8.37 36.17 -12.19
N LYS A 75 9.27 35.94 -13.15
CA LYS A 75 9.82 34.60 -13.43
C LYS A 75 10.70 34.09 -12.30
N VAL A 76 11.51 34.93 -11.66
CA VAL A 76 12.36 34.52 -10.53
C VAL A 76 11.52 34.21 -9.30
N ALA A 77 10.49 35.01 -9.02
CA ALA A 77 9.52 34.75 -7.95
C ALA A 77 8.73 33.46 -8.23
N ALA A 78 8.20 33.28 -9.44
CA ALA A 78 7.51 32.05 -9.84
C ALA A 78 8.44 30.82 -9.83
N LYS A 79 9.72 30.98 -10.15
CA LYS A 79 10.72 29.89 -10.09
C LYS A 79 11.16 29.59 -8.66
N LYS A 80 11.18 30.58 -7.76
CA LYS A 80 11.36 30.37 -6.31
C LYS A 80 10.14 29.67 -5.71
N LEU A 81 8.93 30.07 -6.10
CA LEU A 81 7.68 29.44 -5.68
C LEU A 81 7.58 28.00 -6.23
N ALA A 82 7.89 27.77 -7.50
CA ALA A 82 7.94 26.44 -8.11
C ALA A 82 9.09 25.57 -7.58
N LYS A 83 10.18 26.17 -7.09
CA LYS A 83 11.27 25.47 -6.40
C LYS A 83 10.88 25.11 -4.96
N ALA A 84 10.15 25.98 -4.26
CA ALA A 84 9.60 25.72 -2.94
C ALA A 84 8.48 24.67 -2.97
N MET A 85 7.60 24.73 -3.98
CA MET A 85 6.59 23.71 -4.28
C MET A 85 7.21 22.43 -4.85
N GLY A 86 8.39 22.53 -5.45
CA GLY A 86 9.12 21.42 -6.05
C GLY A 86 9.88 20.55 -5.06
N THR A 87 10.10 21.02 -3.83
CA THR A 87 10.79 20.27 -2.77
C THR A 87 9.86 19.83 -1.65
N ALA A 88 8.59 20.27 -1.65
CA ALA A 88 7.59 19.70 -0.79
C ALA A 88 7.18 18.34 -1.38
N THR A 89 7.61 17.25 -0.76
CA THR A 89 6.90 15.97 -0.87
C THR A 89 5.43 16.28 -0.63
N MET A 90 4.56 15.98 -1.60
CA MET A 90 3.12 16.20 -1.50
C MET A 90 2.59 15.21 -0.47
N VAL A 91 2.71 15.56 0.80
CA VAL A 91 2.14 14.83 1.93
C VAL A 91 0.63 15.13 1.92
N SER A 92 -0.20 14.10 1.99
CA SER A 92 -1.65 14.29 2.07
C SER A 92 -2.02 14.97 3.39
N LYS A 93 -3.09 15.78 3.38
CA LYS A 93 -3.60 16.39 4.62
C LYS A 93 -3.95 15.32 5.67
N GLY A 94 -4.47 14.18 5.23
CA GLY A 94 -4.80 13.08 6.14
C GLY A 94 -3.59 12.49 6.87
N ALA A 95 -2.35 12.66 6.38
CA ALA A 95 -1.16 12.23 7.11
C ALA A 95 -0.90 13.04 8.40
N GLU A 96 -1.41 14.28 8.50
CA GLU A 96 -1.29 15.11 9.71
C GLU A 96 -2.01 14.47 10.91
N LEU A 97 -3.07 13.70 10.65
CA LEU A 97 -3.86 12.97 11.65
C LEU A 97 -3.08 11.81 12.30
N PHE A 98 -1.90 11.45 11.78
CA PHE A 98 -1.09 10.31 12.23
C PHE A 98 0.29 10.72 12.73
N THR A 99 0.47 11.98 13.14
CA THR A 99 1.75 12.52 13.62
C THR A 99 2.10 12.12 15.07
N GLY A 100 1.20 11.39 15.74
CA GLY A 100 1.40 10.83 17.07
C GLY A 100 0.73 9.48 17.24
N ILE A 101 0.56 9.07 18.49
CA ILE A 101 -0.18 7.86 18.85
C ILE A 101 -1.67 8.13 18.67
N VAL A 102 -2.34 7.28 17.90
CA VAL A 102 -3.78 7.39 17.63
C VAL A 102 -4.49 6.19 18.25
N PRO A 103 -5.55 6.40 19.05
CA PRO A 103 -6.35 5.30 19.58
C PRO A 103 -7.11 4.60 18.45
N ILE A 104 -7.24 3.28 18.57
CA ILE A 104 -7.88 2.42 17.59
C ILE A 104 -9.02 1.65 18.25
N LEU A 105 -10.17 1.62 17.57
CA LEU A 105 -11.29 0.75 17.90
C LEU A 105 -11.59 -0.16 16.69
N ILE A 106 -11.78 -1.45 16.93
CA ILE A 106 -12.08 -2.44 15.91
C ILE A 106 -13.30 -3.24 16.34
N GLU A 107 -14.27 -3.37 15.45
CA GLU A 107 -15.45 -4.18 15.66
C GLU A 107 -15.62 -5.11 14.47
N LEU A 108 -15.84 -6.39 14.73
CA LEU A 108 -16.11 -7.39 13.72
C LEU A 108 -17.35 -8.19 14.11
N ASN A 109 -18.30 -8.30 13.18
CA ASN A 109 -19.35 -9.32 13.21
C ASN A 109 -19.03 -10.36 12.14
N GLY A 110 -19.02 -11.63 12.56
CA GLY A 110 -18.62 -12.76 11.75
C GLY A 110 -19.68 -13.84 11.72
N ASP A 111 -19.83 -14.48 10.56
CA ASP A 111 -20.60 -15.70 10.38
C ASP A 111 -19.79 -16.66 9.51
N VAL A 112 -19.31 -17.77 10.06
CA VAL A 112 -18.56 -18.79 9.32
C VAL A 112 -19.33 -20.09 9.40
N ASN A 113 -19.82 -20.62 8.28
CA ASN A 113 -20.67 -21.81 8.24
C ASN A 113 -21.89 -21.77 9.20
N GLY A 114 -22.46 -20.59 9.48
CA GLY A 114 -23.55 -20.42 10.44
C GLY A 114 -23.09 -20.22 11.89
N HIS A 115 -21.79 -20.40 12.18
CA HIS A 115 -21.20 -20.07 13.48
C HIS A 115 -21.01 -18.55 13.58
N LYS A 116 -21.98 -17.89 14.21
CA LYS A 116 -21.94 -16.45 14.45
C LYS A 116 -21.01 -16.10 15.61
N PHE A 117 -20.22 -15.05 15.44
CA PHE A 117 -19.36 -14.52 16.49
C PHE A 117 -19.15 -13.01 16.32
N SER A 118 -18.76 -12.35 17.41
CA SER A 118 -18.33 -10.96 17.37
C SER A 118 -16.99 -10.78 18.08
N VAL A 119 -16.15 -9.89 17.54
CA VAL A 119 -14.85 -9.51 18.11
C VAL A 119 -14.84 -8.01 18.33
N SER A 120 -14.42 -7.58 19.51
CA SER A 120 -14.11 -6.19 19.83
C SER A 120 -12.62 -6.06 20.08
N GLY A 121 -12.00 -5.07 19.47
CA GLY A 121 -10.58 -4.78 19.59
C GLY A 121 -10.33 -3.33 19.96
N GLU A 122 -9.38 -3.10 20.86
CA GLU A 122 -8.94 -1.77 21.26
C GLU A 122 -7.41 -1.72 21.29
N GLY A 123 -6.86 -0.54 21.09
CA GLY A 123 -5.44 -0.29 21.26
C GLY A 123 -4.99 1.00 20.60
N GLU A 124 -3.78 0.99 20.07
CA GLU A 124 -3.16 2.20 19.53
C GLU A 124 -2.25 1.90 18.34
N GLY A 125 -2.10 2.91 17.49
CA GLY A 125 -1.19 2.89 16.37
C GLY A 125 -0.27 4.10 16.35
N ASP A 126 0.97 3.89 15.93
CA ASP A 126 1.96 4.92 15.72
C ASP A 126 2.56 4.77 14.31
N ALA A 127 2.09 5.60 13.38
CA ALA A 127 2.48 5.53 11.98
C ALA A 127 3.92 6.00 11.73
N THR A 128 4.52 6.73 12.68
CA THR A 128 5.92 7.18 12.59
C THR A 128 6.86 5.97 12.62
N TYR A 129 6.53 4.98 13.46
CA TYR A 129 7.28 3.74 13.59
C TYR A 129 6.64 2.55 12.87
N GLY A 130 5.46 2.74 12.27
CA GLY A 130 4.73 1.68 11.60
C GLY A 130 4.18 0.65 12.58
N LYS A 131 3.90 1.05 13.83
CA LYS A 131 3.67 0.18 14.97
C LYS A 131 2.17 0.10 15.29
N LEU A 132 1.71 -1.11 15.59
CA LEU A 132 0.36 -1.39 16.07
C LEU A 132 0.42 -2.22 17.35
N THR A 133 -0.40 -1.88 18.35
CA THR A 133 -0.59 -2.67 19.56
C THR A 133 -2.07 -2.77 19.85
N LEU A 134 -2.64 -3.98 19.75
CA LEU A 134 -4.08 -4.22 19.79
C LEU A 134 -4.39 -5.40 20.70
N LYS A 135 -5.49 -5.30 21.47
CA LYS A 135 -6.08 -6.42 22.20
C LYS A 135 -7.47 -6.68 21.62
N PHE A 136 -7.68 -7.90 21.14
CA PHE A 136 -8.94 -8.39 20.60
C PHE A 136 -9.58 -9.37 21.57
N ILE A 137 -10.90 -9.28 21.74
CA ILE A 137 -11.69 -10.18 22.59
C ILE A 137 -12.88 -10.67 21.76
N CYS A 138 -13.11 -11.98 21.76
CA CYS A 138 -14.36 -12.55 21.28
C CYS A 138 -15.44 -12.28 22.32
N THR A 139 -16.45 -11.50 21.96
CA THR A 139 -17.52 -11.05 22.87
C THR A 139 -18.68 -12.05 22.95
N THR A 140 -18.70 -13.03 22.06
CA THR A 140 -19.75 -14.07 21.96
C THR A 140 -19.31 -15.42 22.51
N GLY A 141 -18.18 -15.49 23.24
CA GLY A 141 -17.66 -16.70 23.86
C GLY A 141 -16.36 -17.17 23.21
N LYS A 142 -16.27 -18.47 22.89
CA LYS A 142 -15.11 -19.04 22.17
C LYS A 142 -15.20 -18.69 20.69
N LEU A 143 -14.09 -18.27 20.10
CA LEU A 143 -14.00 -18.00 18.68
C LEU A 143 -14.13 -19.33 17.89
N PRO A 144 -14.99 -19.41 16.85
CA PRO A 144 -15.20 -20.65 16.08
C PRO A 144 -14.10 -20.92 15.05
N VAL A 145 -13.13 -20.01 14.91
CA VAL A 145 -12.01 -20.09 13.97
C VAL A 145 -10.71 -19.71 14.69
N PRO A 146 -9.53 -20.10 14.19
CA PRO A 146 -8.27 -19.77 14.83
C PRO A 146 -7.98 -18.27 14.72
N TRP A 147 -7.58 -17.63 15.81
CA TRP A 147 -7.18 -16.21 15.81
C TRP A 147 -6.21 -15.80 14.69
N PRO A 148 -5.19 -16.61 14.32
CA PRO A 148 -4.29 -16.27 13.21
C PRO A 148 -5.00 -15.99 11.88
N THR A 149 -6.14 -16.64 11.59
CA THR A 149 -6.88 -16.45 10.32
C THR A 149 -7.58 -15.10 10.24
N LEU A 150 -7.80 -14.44 11.37
CA LEU A 150 -8.45 -13.12 11.45
C LEU A 150 -7.46 -11.96 11.51
N VAL A 151 -6.15 -12.21 11.63
CA VAL A 151 -5.12 -11.15 11.78
C VAL A 151 -5.19 -10.12 10.65
N THR A 152 -5.31 -10.55 9.39
CA THR A 152 -5.38 -9.63 8.25
C THR A 152 -6.68 -8.84 8.23
N THR A 153 -7.81 -9.48 8.51
CA THR A 153 -9.13 -8.84 8.58
C THR A 153 -9.17 -7.78 9.68
N LEU A 154 -8.66 -8.09 10.87
CA LEU A 154 -8.66 -7.20 12.03
C LEU A 154 -7.61 -6.09 11.90
N SER A 155 -6.33 -6.46 11.77
CA SER A 155 -5.22 -5.52 11.87
C SER A 155 -4.76 -4.93 10.54
N TYR A 156 -4.99 -5.61 9.42
CA TYR A 156 -4.64 -5.04 8.11
C TYR A 156 -5.82 -4.25 7.52
N GLY A 157 -6.91 -4.07 8.27
CA GLY A 157 -7.87 -2.97 8.04
C GLY A 157 -7.24 -1.60 8.29
N VAL A 158 -6.32 -1.52 9.25
CA VAL A 158 -5.73 -0.24 9.68
C VAL A 158 -4.35 -0.01 9.05
N GLN A 159 -4.19 -0.34 7.76
CA GLN A 159 -2.96 -0.11 6.98
C GLN A 159 -2.56 1.38 6.88
N CYS A 160 -3.44 2.31 7.24
CA CYS A 160 -3.11 3.72 7.48
C CYS A 160 -2.00 3.93 8.52
N PHE A 161 -1.73 2.97 9.41
CA PHE A 161 -0.58 3.01 10.34
C PHE A 161 0.74 2.52 9.76
N SER A 162 0.79 2.15 8.47
CA SER A 162 2.05 1.75 7.84
C SER A 162 3.05 2.91 7.81
N ARG A 163 4.32 2.62 8.07
CA ARG A 163 5.40 3.61 7.93
C ARG A 163 5.79 3.74 6.46
N TYR A 164 5.45 4.88 5.86
CA TYR A 164 5.95 5.25 4.54
C TYR A 164 7.23 6.07 4.70
N PRO A 165 8.37 5.64 4.12
CA PRO A 165 9.57 6.46 4.04
C PRO A 165 9.28 7.83 3.41
N ASP A 166 10.08 8.84 3.75
CA ASP A 166 9.83 10.22 3.29
C ASP A 166 9.69 10.34 1.77
N HIS A 167 10.52 9.62 1.02
CA HIS A 167 10.49 9.59 -0.45
C HIS A 167 9.36 8.74 -1.03
N MET A 168 8.50 8.15 -0.19
CA MET A 168 7.35 7.35 -0.60
C MET A 168 6.01 7.90 -0.11
N LYS A 169 5.99 9.02 0.64
CA LYS A 169 4.76 9.57 1.22
C LYS A 169 3.69 9.91 0.18
N GLN A 170 4.08 10.26 -1.04
CA GLN A 170 3.16 10.49 -2.18
C GLN A 170 2.45 9.21 -2.68
N HIS A 171 2.79 8.04 -2.14
CA HIS A 171 2.17 6.75 -2.45
C HIS A 171 1.33 6.22 -1.27
N ASP A 172 1.10 7.01 -0.24
CA ASP A 172 0.29 6.62 0.92
C ASP A 172 -1.21 6.89 0.65
N PHE A 173 -1.84 5.95 -0.06
CA PHE A 173 -3.28 5.95 -0.31
C PHE A 173 -4.07 6.00 1.01
N PHE A 174 -3.71 5.15 1.96
CA PHE A 174 -4.48 4.91 3.18
C PHE A 174 -4.65 6.18 4.01
N LYS A 175 -3.56 6.91 4.26
CA LYS A 175 -3.65 8.18 5.01
C LYS A 175 -4.30 9.27 4.17
N SER A 176 -4.15 9.26 2.85
CA SER A 176 -4.75 10.28 1.99
C SER A 176 -6.27 10.27 1.94
N ALA A 177 -6.89 9.13 2.24
CA ALA A 177 -8.35 8.99 2.29
C ALA A 177 -8.96 9.45 3.63
N MET A 178 -8.15 9.84 4.61
CA MET A 178 -8.61 10.25 5.95
C MET A 178 -8.90 11.77 6.01
N PRO A 179 -9.86 12.22 6.83
CA PRO A 179 -10.58 11.46 7.88
C PRO A 179 -11.82 10.66 7.41
N GLU A 180 -12.36 10.94 6.23
CA GLU A 180 -13.59 10.31 5.71
C GLU A 180 -13.44 8.79 5.58
N GLY A 181 -12.23 8.33 5.28
CA GLY A 181 -11.82 6.95 5.34
C GLY A 181 -11.91 6.21 4.02
N TYR A 182 -11.79 4.90 4.11
CA TYR A 182 -11.89 3.99 2.97
C TYR A 182 -12.70 2.74 3.33
N ILE A 183 -13.33 2.17 2.31
CA ILE A 183 -13.87 0.82 2.35
C ILE A 183 -12.72 -0.13 2.00
N GLN A 184 -12.61 -1.23 2.73
CA GLN A 184 -11.71 -2.33 2.42
C GLN A 184 -12.51 -3.62 2.27
N GLU A 185 -12.41 -4.24 1.11
CA GLU A 185 -13.06 -5.51 0.81
C GLU A 185 -12.00 -6.57 0.55
N ARG A 186 -12.24 -7.79 1.07
CA ARG A 186 -11.39 -8.94 0.78
C ARG A 186 -12.19 -10.20 0.47
N THR A 187 -11.63 -11.01 -0.41
CA THR A 187 -11.91 -12.45 -0.47
C THR A 187 -10.62 -13.19 -0.12
N ILE A 188 -10.71 -14.13 0.81
CA ILE A 188 -9.59 -14.93 1.31
C ILE A 188 -9.92 -16.40 1.07
N PHE A 189 -9.17 -17.07 0.20
CA PHE A 189 -9.37 -18.48 -0.10
C PHE A 189 -8.38 -19.32 0.71
N PHE A 190 -8.88 -20.21 1.55
CA PHE A 190 -8.05 -21.18 2.25
C PHE A 190 -7.89 -22.41 1.34
N GLU A 191 -6.64 -22.73 1.00
CA GLU A 191 -6.35 -23.88 0.12
C GLU A 191 -6.94 -25.16 0.69
N ASP A 192 -7.63 -25.92 -0.16
CA ASP A 192 -8.35 -27.15 0.19
C ASP A 192 -9.38 -26.99 1.34
N ASP A 193 -9.90 -25.78 1.58
CA ASP A 193 -10.92 -25.48 2.58
C ASP A 193 -11.85 -24.34 2.09
N GLY A 194 -12.58 -23.71 3.00
CA GLY A 194 -13.53 -22.64 2.70
C GLY A 194 -12.89 -21.29 2.33
N ASN A 195 -13.73 -20.26 2.27
CA ASN A 195 -13.29 -18.90 1.97
C ASN A 195 -13.96 -17.87 2.89
N TYR A 196 -13.24 -16.79 3.21
CA TYR A 196 -13.83 -15.59 3.81
C TYR A 196 -14.12 -14.54 2.75
N LYS A 197 -15.22 -13.82 2.95
CA LYS A 197 -15.51 -12.51 2.34
C LYS A 197 -15.68 -11.50 3.45
N SER A 198 -15.04 -10.36 3.33
CA SER A 198 -15.15 -9.29 4.32
C SER A 198 -15.33 -7.94 3.65
N ARG A 199 -16.09 -7.09 4.32
CA ARG A 199 -16.21 -5.67 4.00
C ARG A 199 -15.99 -4.88 5.28
N ALA A 200 -15.07 -3.93 5.23
CA ALA A 200 -14.72 -3.09 6.35
C ALA A 200 -14.81 -1.61 5.98
N GLU A 201 -15.23 -0.77 6.92
CA GLU A 201 -15.13 0.68 6.84
C GLU A 201 -14.10 1.17 7.85
N VAL A 202 -13.11 1.93 7.36
CA VAL A 202 -12.00 2.43 8.16
C VAL A 202 -11.97 3.95 8.07
N LYS A 203 -12.28 4.63 9.17
CA LYS A 203 -12.45 6.09 9.22
C LYS A 203 -12.22 6.63 10.62
N PHE A 204 -12.05 7.94 10.75
CA PHE A 204 -12.04 8.58 12.06
C PHE A 204 -13.46 8.78 12.60
N GLU A 205 -13.66 8.47 13.88
CA GLU A 205 -14.83 8.85 14.66
C GLU A 205 -14.33 9.67 15.86
N GLY A 206 -14.33 10.99 15.74
CA GLY A 206 -13.60 11.87 16.66
C GLY A 206 -12.09 11.67 16.53
N ASP A 207 -11.41 11.48 17.65
CA ASP A 207 -9.95 11.26 17.69
C ASP A 207 -9.55 9.78 17.55
N THR A 208 -10.53 8.88 17.40
CA THR A 208 -10.31 7.44 17.31
C THR A 208 -10.41 6.96 15.86
N LEU A 209 -9.43 6.18 15.43
CA LEU A 209 -9.51 5.46 14.17
C LEU A 209 -10.34 4.19 14.36
N VAL A 210 -11.46 4.08 13.66
CA VAL A 210 -12.40 2.98 13.79
C VAL A 210 -12.35 2.09 12.56
N ASN A 211 -12.31 0.77 12.77
CA ASN A 211 -12.43 -0.26 11.75
C ASN A 211 -13.64 -1.16 12.05
N ARG A 212 -14.74 -1.00 11.31
CA ARG A 212 -15.96 -1.81 11.47
C ARG A 212 -16.07 -2.81 10.34
N ILE A 213 -16.16 -4.09 10.66
CA ILE A 213 -16.00 -5.21 9.73
C ILE A 213 -17.21 -6.14 9.78
N GLU A 214 -17.72 -6.50 8.61
CA GLU A 214 -18.61 -7.64 8.42
C GLU A 214 -17.84 -8.76 7.70
N LEU A 215 -17.88 -9.98 8.25
CA LEU A 215 -17.22 -11.15 7.70
C LEU A 215 -18.21 -12.30 7.50
N THR A 216 -18.17 -12.92 6.33
CA THR A 216 -18.89 -14.15 6.03
C THR A 216 -17.90 -15.21 5.54
N GLY A 217 -17.94 -16.39 6.13
CA GLY A 217 -17.19 -17.56 5.71
C GLY A 217 -18.11 -18.68 5.26
N THR A 218 -17.79 -19.29 4.12
CA THR A 218 -18.56 -20.42 3.57
C THR A 218 -17.65 -21.56 3.14
N ASP A 219 -18.26 -22.73 3.01
CA ASP A 219 -17.66 -23.94 2.42
C ASP A 219 -16.47 -24.48 3.22
N PHE A 220 -16.39 -24.15 4.52
CA PHE A 220 -15.36 -24.72 5.39
C PHE A 220 -15.69 -26.16 5.74
N LYS A 221 -14.65 -26.99 5.82
CA LYS A 221 -14.76 -28.37 6.33
C LYS A 221 -14.86 -28.33 7.85
N GLU A 222 -15.86 -28.98 8.43
CA GLU A 222 -16.07 -29.03 9.90
C GLU A 222 -14.86 -29.61 10.65
N ASP A 223 -14.18 -30.59 10.05
CA ASP A 223 -12.95 -31.19 10.57
C ASP A 223 -11.67 -30.64 9.91
N GLY A 224 -11.79 -29.57 9.12
CA GLY A 224 -10.69 -28.88 8.45
C GLY A 224 -9.75 -28.15 9.42
N ASN A 225 -8.76 -27.45 8.86
CA ASN A 225 -7.76 -26.75 9.68
C ASN A 225 -8.35 -25.53 10.39
N ILE A 226 -9.37 -24.91 9.79
CA ILE A 226 -10.03 -23.72 10.32
C ILE A 226 -11.03 -24.13 11.42
N LEU A 227 -12.12 -24.84 11.08
CA LEU A 227 -13.15 -25.19 12.07
C LEU A 227 -12.68 -26.23 13.09
N GLY A 228 -11.72 -27.10 12.71
CA GLY A 228 -11.05 -28.02 13.62
C GLY A 228 -10.00 -27.35 14.54
N ASN A 229 -9.74 -26.05 14.36
CA ASN A 229 -8.81 -25.26 15.16
C ASN A 229 -7.40 -25.86 15.28
N LYS A 230 -6.77 -26.17 14.15
CA LYS A 230 -5.48 -26.89 14.05
C LYS A 230 -4.27 -25.99 13.75
N MET A 231 -4.45 -24.66 13.80
CA MET A 231 -3.39 -23.71 13.48
C MET A 231 -2.57 -23.36 14.72
N GLU A 232 -1.26 -23.26 14.53
CA GLU A 232 -0.37 -22.74 15.56
C GLU A 232 -0.71 -21.29 15.90
N TYR A 233 -0.56 -20.91 17.17
CA TYR A 233 -0.79 -19.54 17.63
C TYR A 233 0.40 -18.62 17.35
N ASN A 234 0.74 -18.45 16.08
CA ASN A 234 1.79 -17.56 15.60
C ASN A 234 1.42 -16.92 14.26
N TYR A 235 2.31 -16.11 13.71
CA TYR A 235 2.05 -15.42 12.46
C TYR A 235 3.35 -15.07 11.72
N ASN A 236 3.47 -15.54 10.48
CA ASN A 236 4.67 -15.37 9.66
C ASN A 236 4.78 -13.96 9.07
N ALA A 237 6.00 -13.41 9.05
CA ALA A 237 6.31 -12.19 8.31
C ALA A 237 6.14 -12.39 6.80
N HIS A 238 5.69 -11.36 6.09
CA HIS A 238 5.44 -11.44 4.66
C HIS A 238 5.39 -10.05 4.00
N ASN A 239 5.24 -10.03 2.68
CA ASN A 239 5.09 -8.80 1.90
C ASN A 239 3.71 -8.76 1.24
N VAL A 240 3.13 -7.56 1.21
CA VAL A 240 1.81 -7.27 0.66
C VAL A 240 1.99 -6.34 -0.54
N TYR A 241 1.69 -6.81 -1.74
CA TYR A 241 1.92 -6.04 -2.98
C TYR A 241 0.76 -5.11 -3.27
N ILE A 242 1.04 -3.82 -3.36
CA ILE A 242 0.05 -2.75 -3.58
C ILE A 242 0.16 -2.25 -5.01
N MET A 243 -0.99 -2.18 -5.68
CA MET A 243 -1.15 -1.65 -7.02
C MET A 243 -2.28 -0.63 -7.03
N THR A 244 -2.17 0.39 -7.87
CA THR A 244 -3.27 1.33 -8.11
C THR A 244 -4.44 0.65 -8.84
N ASP A 245 -5.65 1.02 -8.45
CA ASP A 245 -6.90 0.77 -9.19
C ASP A 245 -7.54 2.09 -9.62
N LYS A 246 -7.08 2.65 -10.73
CA LYS A 246 -7.56 3.95 -11.24
C LYS A 246 -9.06 3.94 -11.51
N ALA A 247 -9.61 2.80 -11.93
CA ALA A 247 -11.01 2.68 -12.29
C ALA A 247 -11.93 2.88 -11.08
N LYS A 248 -11.45 2.53 -9.88
CA LYS A 248 -12.19 2.72 -8.62
C LYS A 248 -11.60 3.80 -7.71
N ASN A 249 -10.72 4.65 -8.25
CA ASN A 249 -10.03 5.69 -7.50
C ASN A 249 -9.35 5.15 -6.21
N GLY A 250 -8.76 3.96 -6.29
CA GLY A 250 -8.32 3.22 -5.11
C GLY A 250 -7.11 2.33 -5.37
N ILE A 251 -7.01 1.24 -4.62
CA ILE A 251 -5.92 0.26 -4.75
C ILE A 251 -6.45 -1.18 -4.82
N LYS A 252 -5.63 -2.04 -5.42
CA LYS A 252 -5.76 -3.50 -5.39
C LYS A 252 -4.52 -4.09 -4.75
N VAL A 253 -4.73 -5.16 -4.00
CA VAL A 253 -3.70 -5.79 -3.19
C VAL A 253 -3.85 -7.30 -3.26
N ASN A 254 -2.76 -8.01 -3.54
CA ASN A 254 -2.75 -9.48 -3.59
C ASN A 254 -1.55 -10.00 -2.80
N PHE A 255 -1.77 -11.04 -2.00
CA PHE A 255 -0.73 -11.71 -1.22
C PHE A 255 -1.21 -13.07 -0.73
N LYS A 256 -0.27 -13.93 -0.34
CA LYS A 256 -0.57 -15.24 0.24
C LYS A 256 -0.03 -15.29 1.66
N ILE A 257 -0.89 -15.70 2.59
CA ILE A 257 -0.47 -16.03 3.94
C ILE A 257 -0.21 -17.53 4.03
N ARG A 258 0.82 -17.87 4.81
CA ARG A 258 1.17 -19.24 5.20
C ARG A 258 0.93 -19.35 6.70
N HIS A 259 -0.15 -20.00 7.10
CA HIS A 259 -0.41 -20.31 8.51
C HIS A 259 0.25 -21.63 8.85
N ASN A 260 1.01 -21.68 9.94
CA ASN A 260 1.61 -22.92 10.41
C ASN A 260 0.51 -23.78 11.06
N ILE A 261 0.53 -25.09 10.79
CA ILE A 261 -0.39 -26.08 11.36
C ILE A 261 0.38 -26.84 12.44
N GLU A 262 -0.32 -27.28 13.50
CA GLU A 262 0.26 -27.99 14.65
C GLU A 262 1.02 -29.28 14.28
N ASP A 263 0.73 -29.87 13.12
CA ASP A 263 1.42 -31.07 12.60
C ASP A 263 2.72 -30.74 11.83
N GLY A 264 3.09 -29.46 11.74
CA GLY A 264 4.26 -28.97 11.03
C GLY A 264 4.02 -28.64 9.55
N SER A 265 2.81 -28.88 9.02
CA SER A 265 2.43 -28.46 7.67
C SER A 265 1.96 -27.00 7.62
N VAL A 266 1.48 -26.53 6.46
CA VAL A 266 1.09 -25.14 6.22
C VAL A 266 -0.30 -25.06 5.59
N GLN A 267 -1.16 -24.21 6.14
CA GLN A 267 -2.41 -23.79 5.49
C GLN A 267 -2.14 -22.51 4.68
N LEU A 268 -2.33 -22.57 3.36
CA LEU A 268 -2.30 -21.37 2.52
C LEU A 268 -3.62 -20.60 2.62
N ALA A 269 -3.53 -19.27 2.63
CA ALA A 269 -4.66 -18.36 2.52
C ALA A 269 -4.37 -17.27 1.48
N ASP A 270 -5.00 -17.36 0.31
CA ASP A 270 -4.84 -16.45 -0.83
C ASP A 270 -5.75 -15.23 -0.69
N HIS A 271 -5.15 -14.04 -0.55
CA HIS A 271 -5.86 -12.80 -0.29
C HIS A 271 -6.00 -11.96 -1.56
N TYR A 272 -7.23 -11.59 -1.87
CA TYR A 272 -7.59 -10.59 -2.87
C TYR A 272 -8.24 -9.43 -2.17
N GLN A 273 -7.62 -8.26 -2.24
CA GLN A 273 -8.05 -7.06 -1.52
C GLN A 273 -8.27 -5.90 -2.48
N GLN A 274 -9.28 -5.09 -2.18
CA GLN A 274 -9.54 -3.82 -2.81
C GLN A 274 -9.85 -2.77 -1.75
N ASN A 275 -9.34 -1.56 -1.94
CA ASN A 275 -9.72 -0.41 -1.12
C ASN A 275 -10.20 0.72 -2.01
N THR A 276 -11.28 1.39 -1.58
CA THR A 276 -11.87 2.54 -2.25
C THR A 276 -12.15 3.65 -1.24
N PRO A 277 -11.89 4.92 -1.56
CA PRO A 277 -12.19 6.01 -0.64
C PRO A 277 -13.69 6.10 -0.36
N ILE A 278 -14.05 6.53 0.85
CA ILE A 278 -15.43 6.83 1.24
C ILE A 278 -15.81 8.25 0.77
N GLY A 279 -14.89 9.20 0.93
CA GLY A 279 -15.10 10.58 0.51
C GLY A 279 -14.79 10.82 -0.98
N ASP A 280 -15.35 11.90 -1.52
CA ASP A 280 -15.11 12.36 -2.91
C ASP A 280 -13.84 13.22 -3.05
N GLY A 281 -13.09 13.40 -1.96
CA GLY A 281 -11.85 14.16 -1.93
C GLY A 281 -10.73 13.53 -2.76
N PRO A 282 -9.69 14.31 -3.12
CA PRO A 282 -8.54 13.77 -3.84
C PRO A 282 -7.75 12.81 -2.95
N VAL A 283 -7.40 11.64 -3.49
CA VAL A 283 -6.54 10.63 -2.86
C VAL A 283 -5.24 10.42 -3.62
N LEU A 284 -4.23 9.90 -2.93
CA LEU A 284 -2.95 9.54 -3.52
C LEU A 284 -3.04 8.14 -4.12
N LEU A 285 -2.95 8.04 -5.45
CA LEU A 285 -2.90 6.76 -6.15
C LEU A 285 -1.42 6.33 -6.30
N PRO A 286 -1.00 5.22 -5.68
CA PRO A 286 0.40 4.84 -5.62
C PRO A 286 0.94 4.22 -6.92
N ASP A 287 2.23 4.35 -7.16
CA ASP A 287 2.93 3.40 -8.03
C ASP A 287 3.08 2.05 -7.31
N ASN A 288 3.41 1.01 -8.06
CA ASN A 288 3.56 -0.33 -7.50
C ASN A 288 4.64 -0.36 -6.41
N HIS A 289 4.29 -0.87 -5.25
CA HIS A 289 5.18 -1.01 -4.09
C HIS A 289 4.70 -2.17 -3.22
N TYR A 290 5.39 -2.44 -2.11
CA TYR A 290 4.89 -3.40 -1.13
C TYR A 290 4.96 -2.85 0.29
N LEU A 291 4.12 -3.42 1.17
CA LEU A 291 4.25 -3.31 2.60
C LEU A 291 4.93 -4.58 3.13
N SER A 292 6.01 -4.42 3.89
CA SER A 292 6.62 -5.51 4.64
C SER A 292 6.02 -5.55 6.03
N THR A 293 5.53 -6.72 6.44
CA THR A 293 4.79 -6.91 7.68
C THR A 293 5.51 -7.91 8.60
N GLN A 294 5.51 -7.59 9.89
CA GLN A 294 5.98 -8.48 10.96
C GLN A 294 4.94 -8.44 12.09
N SER A 295 4.60 -9.59 12.63
CA SER A 295 3.56 -9.71 13.65
C SER A 295 4.02 -10.61 14.78
N ALA A 296 3.60 -10.31 16.00
CA ALA A 296 3.71 -11.19 17.15
C ALA A 296 2.34 -11.33 17.82
N LEU A 297 1.94 -12.57 18.11
CA LEU A 297 0.70 -12.90 18.80
C LEU A 297 1.03 -13.32 20.23
N SER A 298 0.25 -12.87 21.20
CA SER A 298 0.41 -13.26 22.60
C SER A 298 -0.93 -13.25 23.35
N LYS A 299 -0.88 -13.59 24.64
CA LYS A 299 -2.04 -13.64 25.54
C LYS A 299 -1.81 -12.73 26.74
N ASP A 300 -2.88 -12.11 27.20
CA ASP A 300 -2.97 -11.45 28.49
C ASP A 300 -3.23 -12.52 29.56
N PRO A 301 -2.31 -12.77 30.51
CA PRO A 301 -2.50 -13.79 31.53
C PRO A 301 -3.68 -13.51 32.47
N ASN A 302 -4.19 -12.27 32.50
CA ASN A 302 -5.32 -11.87 33.35
C ASN A 302 -6.66 -11.87 32.62
N GLU A 303 -6.65 -11.99 31.28
CA GLU A 303 -7.88 -12.04 30.49
C GLU A 303 -8.41 -13.47 30.41
N LYS A 304 -9.63 -13.66 30.89
CA LYS A 304 -10.27 -14.98 30.94
C LYS A 304 -11.10 -15.29 29.69
N ARG A 305 -11.50 -14.27 28.93
CA ARG A 305 -12.24 -14.44 27.68
C ARG A 305 -11.31 -14.93 26.59
N ASP A 306 -11.88 -15.51 25.53
CA ASP A 306 -11.10 -15.84 24.34
C ASP A 306 -10.64 -14.55 23.65
N HIS A 307 -9.33 -14.41 23.47
CA HIS A 307 -8.71 -13.14 23.11
C HIS A 307 -7.39 -13.31 22.36
N MET A 308 -6.90 -12.24 21.75
CA MET A 308 -5.59 -12.14 21.14
C MET A 308 -4.96 -10.79 21.43
N ILE A 309 -3.71 -10.79 21.91
CA ILE A 309 -2.86 -9.60 21.84
C ILE A 309 -2.10 -9.67 20.53
N TYR A 310 -2.22 -8.62 19.73
CA TYR A 310 -1.50 -8.43 18.49
C TYR A 310 -0.51 -7.28 18.62
N PHE A 311 0.72 -7.54 18.18
CA PHE A 311 1.74 -6.55 18.00
C PHE A 311 2.24 -6.60 16.55
N GLY A 312 2.29 -5.46 15.86
CA GLY A 312 2.62 -5.42 14.44
C GLY A 312 3.56 -4.30 14.07
N PHE A 313 4.42 -4.57 13.09
CA PHE A 313 5.19 -3.57 12.36
C PHE A 313 4.90 -3.64 10.86
N VAL A 314 4.66 -2.49 10.24
CA VAL A 314 4.39 -2.38 8.81
C VAL A 314 5.20 -1.24 8.21
N THR A 315 6.00 -1.53 7.18
CA THR A 315 6.81 -0.51 6.47
C THR A 315 6.64 -0.64 4.96
N ALA A 316 6.42 0.48 4.27
CA ALA A 316 6.39 0.54 2.82
C ALA A 316 7.80 0.53 2.22
N ALA A 317 7.98 -0.16 1.10
CA ALA A 317 9.27 -0.29 0.41
C ALA A 317 9.11 -0.52 -1.10
N ALA A 318 10.21 -0.81 -1.80
CA ALA A 318 10.33 -1.07 -3.26
C ALA A 318 10.41 0.14 -4.21
N ILE A 319 10.20 1.38 -3.75
CA ILE A 319 10.44 2.56 -4.59
C ILE A 319 11.80 3.15 -4.22
N THR A 320 12.71 3.23 -5.18
CA THR A 320 14.05 3.78 -4.96
C THR A 320 14.01 5.31 -4.96
N HIS A 321 14.93 5.94 -4.21
CA HIS A 321 15.01 7.40 -4.13
C HIS A 321 15.20 8.06 -5.51
N GLY A 322 15.96 7.42 -6.41
CA GLY A 322 16.15 7.91 -7.78
C GLY A 322 14.89 7.82 -8.66
N MET A 323 14.02 6.84 -8.43
CA MET A 323 12.73 6.74 -9.12
C MET A 323 11.75 7.82 -8.63
N ASP A 324 11.72 8.11 -7.33
CA ASP A 324 10.90 9.19 -6.78
C ASP A 324 11.27 10.57 -7.36
N GLU A 325 12.57 10.89 -7.43
CA GLU A 325 13.02 12.14 -8.04
C GLU A 325 12.63 12.23 -9.54
N LEU A 326 12.61 11.10 -10.25
CA LEU A 326 12.08 11.03 -11.61
C LEU A 326 10.57 11.29 -11.64
N TYR A 327 9.77 10.72 -10.73
CA TYR A 327 8.32 10.97 -10.64
C TYR A 327 8.02 12.45 -10.37
N LYS A 328 8.75 13.08 -9.43
CA LYS A 328 8.67 14.53 -9.17
C LYS A 328 8.99 15.37 -10.42
N SER A 329 9.95 14.93 -11.24
CA SER A 329 10.34 15.62 -12.47
C SER A 329 9.33 15.43 -13.62
N GLY A 330 8.69 14.26 -13.70
CA GLY A 330 7.69 13.90 -14.72
C GLY A 330 6.39 14.70 -14.59
N LEU A 331 5.94 14.96 -13.35
CA LEU A 331 4.81 15.87 -13.08
C LEU A 331 5.08 17.30 -13.55
N ARG A 332 6.34 17.76 -13.47
CA ARG A 332 6.72 19.11 -13.96
C ARG A 332 6.79 19.20 -15.49
N SER A 333 7.07 18.11 -16.20
CA SER A 333 7.20 18.14 -17.67
C SER A 333 5.86 18.16 -18.41
N ARG A 334 4.76 17.71 -17.77
CA ARG A 334 3.41 17.79 -18.34
C ARG A 334 2.75 19.16 -18.23
N ALA A 335 3.32 20.08 -17.44
CA ALA A 335 2.76 21.41 -17.22
C ALA A 335 3.17 22.46 -18.29
N ASP A 336 3.95 22.09 -19.33
CA ASP A 336 4.43 23.07 -20.32
C ASP A 336 4.37 22.51 -21.77
N PRO A 337 3.28 22.79 -22.54
CA PRO A 337 3.15 22.29 -23.91
C PRO A 337 4.07 23.00 -24.93
N LYS A 338 4.90 23.97 -24.50
CA LYS A 338 5.65 24.86 -25.42
C LYS A 338 7.16 24.63 -25.39
N LYS A 339 7.62 23.39 -25.57
CA LYS A 339 8.99 23.13 -26.08
C LYS A 339 9.00 22.08 -27.17
N LYS A 340 8.52 22.48 -28.36
CA LYS A 340 8.95 21.83 -29.62
C LYS A 340 10.47 21.99 -29.74
N ARG A 341 11.19 20.86 -29.79
CA ARG A 341 12.62 20.79 -30.13
C ARG A 341 12.85 21.54 -31.44
N LYS A 342 13.62 22.63 -31.41
CA LYS A 342 14.26 23.17 -32.62
C LYS A 342 15.35 22.19 -33.03
N VAL A 343 15.14 21.52 -34.16
CA VAL A 343 16.19 20.75 -34.84
C VAL A 343 17.09 21.76 -35.55
N ASP A 344 18.38 21.68 -35.26
CA ASP A 344 19.42 22.58 -35.76
C ASP A 344 19.78 22.20 -37.22
N PRO A 345 19.54 23.05 -38.24
CA PRO A 345 19.70 22.67 -39.63
C PRO A 345 21.12 23.00 -40.11
N LYS A 346 22.16 22.42 -39.49
CA LYS A 346 23.54 22.49 -40.00
C LYS A 346 24.31 21.20 -39.71
N LYS A 347 23.99 20.14 -40.44
CA LYS A 347 24.92 19.02 -40.70
C LYS A 347 24.45 18.17 -41.90
N LYS A 348 24.54 18.75 -43.10
CA LYS A 348 24.68 18.00 -44.35
C LYS A 348 25.55 18.79 -45.32
N ARG A 349 26.87 18.63 -45.20
CA ARG A 349 27.86 18.81 -46.28
C ARG A 349 29.11 18.00 -45.92
N LYS A 350 29.18 16.79 -46.44
CA LYS A 350 30.25 16.30 -47.32
C LYS A 350 29.77 15.01 -47.97
#